data_AF-A0A3L6LX07-F1
#
_entry.id   AF-A0A3L6LX07-F1
#
_cell.length_a   1.000
_cell.length_b   1.000
_cell.length_c   1.000
_cell.angle_alpha   90.00
_cell.angle_beta   90.00
_cell.angle_gamma   90.00
#
_symmetry.space_group_name_H-M   'P 1'
#
loop_
_entity.id
_entity.type
_entity.pdbx_description
1 polymer ?
#
loop_
_entity_poly.entity_id
_entity_poly.type
_entity_poly.pdbx_seq_one_letter_code
_entity_poly.pdbx_strand_id
1 'polypeptide(L)'
;MLNRFLSHCLLVAAGFLAAVPAFADKPNVVILATGGTIAGAGADAAKSATYQAAKVPVDKLIAGIPTLGDVAQVRGEQVFQIASESFTNDHLVTLGKRVAALAKQGDVDGIVVTHGTDTLEETAYFLNLVVHTDKPIIVVGSMRPGTAMSADGMLNLFNAVSTAASKDARGKGVLVTMNDELNSGRDVSKMVNIKTEAFKSPWGPLGMVVEGKNYWFRLPAKRHTMNSEFDIEKIDALAPVEIAYGYGNVTDTAYRAFADKGAKAVIHAGTGNGSVSNRVVPGLRELRGKGVQIIRSSHVNAGGFVLRNAEQPDDQYDWVVAHDLNPQKARILAAVALTKTNDSKELQRIFWEY
;
A
#
# COMPACT_ATOMS: atom_id res chain seq x y z
N MET A 1 48.98 54.85 -57.69
CA MET A 1 48.71 53.40 -57.78
C MET A 1 48.89 52.80 -56.40
N LEU A 2 47.90 52.00 -55.94
CA LEU A 2 47.94 50.86 -54.99
C LEU A 2 49.04 50.86 -53.89
N ASN A 3 48.81 50.61 -52.59
CA ASN A 3 48.03 49.52 -52.02
C ASN A 3 47.98 49.63 -50.47
N ARG A 4 46.76 49.52 -49.93
CA ARG A 4 46.33 48.61 -48.84
C ARG A 4 47.29 48.27 -47.67
N PHE A 5 46.90 48.68 -46.46
CA PHE A 5 47.02 47.87 -45.24
C PHE A 5 45.68 47.91 -44.48
N LEU A 6 45.02 46.76 -44.35
CA LEU A 6 43.87 46.55 -43.47
C LEU A 6 44.37 46.03 -42.12
N SER A 7 44.11 46.75 -41.03
CA SER A 7 44.12 46.21 -39.66
C SER A 7 42.69 45.89 -39.24
N HIS A 8 42.41 44.62 -38.95
CA HIS A 8 41.17 44.16 -38.35
C HIS A 8 41.28 44.22 -36.82
N CYS A 9 40.57 45.14 -36.18
CA CYS A 9 40.25 45.04 -34.75
C CYS A 9 38.93 44.28 -34.59
N LEU A 10 38.98 43.05 -34.06
CA LEU A 10 37.81 42.35 -33.56
C LEU A 10 37.41 42.97 -32.20
N LEU A 11 36.26 43.64 -32.14
CA LEU A 11 35.53 43.85 -30.90
C LEU A 11 34.67 42.61 -30.63
N VAL A 12 34.99 41.86 -29.58
CA VAL A 12 34.12 40.81 -29.04
C VAL A 12 33.17 41.45 -28.05
N ALA A 13 31.91 41.62 -28.44
CA ALA A 13 30.84 42.00 -27.52
C ALA A 13 30.33 40.75 -26.80
N ALA A 14 30.75 40.56 -25.55
CA ALA A 14 30.21 39.53 -24.67
C ALA A 14 28.82 39.97 -24.17
N GLY A 15 27.77 39.41 -24.77
CA GLY A 15 26.40 39.56 -24.29
C GLY A 15 26.16 38.67 -23.06
N PHE A 16 26.02 39.28 -21.88
CA PHE A 16 25.46 38.62 -20.71
C PHE A 16 23.94 38.43 -20.93
N LEU A 17 23.53 37.24 -21.34
CA LEU A 17 22.15 36.79 -21.22
C LEU A 17 21.93 36.36 -19.77
N ALA A 18 21.28 37.23 -18.99
CA ALA A 18 20.75 36.85 -17.69
C ALA A 18 19.67 35.77 -17.90
N ALA A 19 19.97 34.54 -17.49
CA ALA A 19 18.98 33.48 -17.41
C ALA A 19 17.94 33.88 -16.36
N VAL A 20 16.70 34.14 -16.81
CA VAL A 20 15.56 34.26 -15.92
C VAL A 20 15.39 32.91 -15.23
N PRO A 21 15.33 32.83 -13.89
CA PRO A 21 15.06 31.56 -13.23
C PRO A 21 13.67 31.11 -13.67
N ALA A 22 13.59 29.98 -14.37
CA ALA A 22 12.32 29.30 -14.53
C ALA A 22 11.83 28.98 -13.12
N PHE A 23 10.73 29.61 -12.69
CA PHE A 23 9.97 29.10 -11.56
C PHE A 23 9.60 27.66 -11.95
N ALA A 24 10.22 26.68 -11.31
CA ALA A 24 9.87 25.29 -11.54
C ALA A 24 8.40 25.14 -11.11
N ASP A 25 7.54 24.74 -12.05
CA ASP A 25 6.14 24.48 -11.75
C ASP A 25 6.07 23.46 -10.60
N LYS A 26 5.19 23.74 -9.63
CA LYS A 26 4.94 22.83 -8.51
C LYS A 26 4.49 21.46 -9.04
N PRO A 27 4.91 20.35 -8.40
CA PRO A 27 4.53 19.01 -8.84
C PRO A 27 3.02 18.81 -8.79
N ASN A 28 2.50 18.06 -9.75
CA ASN A 28 1.08 17.75 -9.87
C ASN A 28 0.75 16.48 -9.07
N VAL A 29 0.01 16.62 -7.97
CA VAL A 29 -0.40 15.51 -7.11
C VAL A 29 -1.90 15.28 -7.23
N VAL A 30 -2.29 14.04 -7.51
CA VAL A 30 -3.70 13.64 -7.58
C VAL A 30 -4.10 12.90 -6.31
N ILE A 31 -5.17 13.35 -5.65
CA ILE A 31 -5.76 12.68 -4.50
C ILE A 31 -6.94 11.83 -4.98
N LEU A 32 -6.80 10.51 -4.92
CA LEU A 32 -7.89 9.55 -5.11
C LEU A 32 -8.56 9.28 -3.76
N ALA A 33 -9.82 9.71 -3.61
CA ALA A 33 -10.57 9.47 -2.38
C ALA A 33 -11.41 8.19 -2.45
N THR A 34 -11.30 7.38 -1.40
CA THR A 34 -12.05 6.12 -1.27
C THR A 34 -13.01 6.10 -0.06
N GLY A 35 -12.91 7.11 0.81
CA GLY A 35 -13.75 7.25 2.01
C GLY A 35 -12.93 7.18 3.29
N GLY A 36 -13.36 6.34 4.22
CA GLY A 36 -12.70 6.17 5.52
C GLY A 36 -12.95 7.28 6.55
N THR A 37 -12.29 7.15 7.69
CA THR A 37 -12.37 8.08 8.84
C THR A 37 -11.83 9.47 8.52
N ILE A 38 -10.84 9.57 7.63
CA ILE A 38 -10.29 10.85 7.18
C ILE A 38 -11.35 11.68 6.45
N ALA A 39 -12.28 11.00 5.78
CA ALA A 39 -13.50 11.54 5.21
C ALA A 39 -14.72 11.41 6.14
N GLY A 40 -14.52 11.08 7.41
CA GLY A 40 -15.60 10.82 8.38
C GLY A 40 -16.05 12.07 9.13
N ALA A 41 -17.26 12.01 9.67
CA ALA A 41 -17.83 13.05 10.51
C ALA A 41 -18.49 12.46 11.76
N GLY A 42 -18.23 13.09 12.90
CA GLY A 42 -18.90 12.84 14.18
C GLY A 42 -19.77 14.03 14.57
N ALA A 43 -20.78 13.78 15.41
CA ALA A 43 -21.71 14.82 15.88
C ALA A 43 -21.13 15.72 16.99
N ASP A 44 -20.04 15.30 17.63
CA ASP A 44 -19.47 15.93 18.81
C ASP A 44 -17.93 15.89 18.73
N ALA A 45 -17.29 17.04 18.94
CA ALA A 45 -15.84 17.18 18.85
C ALA A 45 -15.08 16.35 19.90
N ALA A 46 -15.70 16.01 21.03
CA ALA A 46 -15.09 15.15 22.05
C ALA A 46 -15.12 13.65 21.67
N LYS A 47 -15.95 13.25 20.69
CA LYS A 47 -16.12 11.84 20.28
C LYS A 47 -15.16 11.46 19.16
N SER A 48 -13.94 11.11 19.55
CA SER A 48 -12.87 10.71 18.60
C SER A 48 -13.00 9.27 18.07
N ALA A 49 -13.77 8.40 18.73
CA ALA A 49 -13.90 6.98 18.39
C ALA A 49 -15.27 6.57 17.83
N THR A 50 -16.31 7.40 17.96
CA THR A 50 -17.67 7.11 17.49
C THR A 50 -18.09 8.12 16.45
N TYR A 51 -18.09 7.71 15.18
CA TYR A 51 -18.37 8.56 14.03
C TYR A 51 -18.89 7.74 12.85
N GLN A 52 -19.30 8.42 11.78
CA GLN A 52 -19.62 7.79 10.51
C GLN A 52 -18.50 8.07 9.51
N ALA A 53 -17.90 7.02 8.95
CA ALA A 53 -16.89 7.13 7.91
C ALA A 53 -17.51 7.59 6.56
N ALA A 54 -16.65 8.05 5.63
CA ALA A 54 -17.00 8.32 4.25
C ALA A 54 -18.20 9.29 4.03
N LYS A 55 -18.16 10.44 4.69
CA LYS A 55 -19.19 11.50 4.59
C LYS A 55 -18.70 12.75 3.87
N VAL A 56 -17.41 13.02 3.89
CA VAL A 56 -16.81 14.24 3.35
C VAL A 56 -16.22 13.93 1.96
N PRO A 57 -16.63 14.65 0.90
CA PRO A 57 -16.06 14.46 -0.43
C PRO A 57 -14.65 15.05 -0.53
N VAL A 58 -13.86 14.57 -1.49
CA VAL A 58 -12.45 14.93 -1.69
C VAL A 58 -12.20 16.44 -1.75
N ASP A 59 -13.05 17.20 -2.46
CA ASP A 59 -12.89 18.65 -2.61
C ASP A 59 -12.96 19.38 -1.27
N LYS A 60 -13.79 18.89 -0.34
CA LYS A 60 -13.88 19.45 1.01
C LYS A 60 -12.66 19.09 1.86
N LEU A 61 -12.07 17.91 1.67
CA LEU A 61 -10.81 17.55 2.34
C LEU A 61 -9.67 18.46 1.88
N ILE A 62 -9.56 18.69 0.57
CA ILE A 62 -8.55 19.58 -0.01
C ILE A 62 -8.75 21.02 0.46
N ALA A 63 -9.98 21.55 0.37
CA ALA A 63 -10.28 22.90 0.81
C ALA A 63 -10.04 23.14 2.32
N GLY A 64 -10.12 22.08 3.13
CA GLY A 64 -9.81 22.12 4.56
C GLY A 64 -8.33 22.30 4.89
N ILE A 65 -7.43 22.18 3.90
CA ILE A 65 -5.97 22.30 4.09
C ILE A 65 -5.38 23.20 3.00
N PRO A 66 -5.57 24.53 3.06
CA PRO A 66 -5.07 25.45 2.04
C PRO A 66 -3.56 25.36 1.79
N THR A 67 -2.79 24.98 2.82
CA THR A 67 -1.33 24.81 2.76
C THR A 67 -0.88 23.67 1.84
N LEU A 68 -1.77 22.79 1.37
CA LEU A 68 -1.44 21.83 0.31
C LEU A 68 -0.93 22.54 -0.96
N GLY A 69 -1.47 23.73 -1.24
CA GLY A 69 -1.05 24.56 -2.38
C GLY A 69 0.40 25.04 -2.28
N ASP A 70 1.01 25.02 -1.09
CA ASP A 70 2.41 25.41 -0.90
C ASP A 70 3.39 24.36 -1.43
N VAL A 71 2.99 23.08 -1.38
CA VAL A 71 3.85 21.93 -1.71
C VAL A 71 3.57 21.32 -3.08
N ALA A 72 2.35 21.42 -3.60
CA ALA A 72 1.95 20.80 -4.87
C ALA A 72 0.77 21.52 -5.55
N GLN A 73 0.62 21.31 -6.86
CA GLN A 73 -0.66 21.53 -7.54
C GLN A 73 -1.54 20.31 -7.28
N VAL A 74 -2.58 20.47 -6.46
CA VAL A 74 -3.40 19.34 -6.00
C VAL A 74 -4.75 19.33 -6.70
N ARG A 75 -5.15 18.16 -7.22
CA ARG A 75 -6.53 17.91 -7.67
C ARG A 75 -7.09 16.64 -7.05
N GLY A 76 -8.38 16.65 -6.74
CA GLY A 76 -9.11 15.53 -6.16
C GLY A 76 -9.88 14.73 -7.21
N GLU A 77 -10.04 13.43 -6.95
CA GLU A 77 -10.98 12.56 -7.64
C GLU A 77 -11.64 11.62 -6.64
N GLN A 78 -12.98 11.61 -6.62
CA GLN A 78 -13.73 10.68 -5.79
C GLN A 78 -13.90 9.34 -6.52
N VAL A 79 -13.15 8.32 -6.10
CA VAL A 79 -13.24 6.98 -6.69
C VAL A 79 -14.36 6.19 -6.01
N PHE A 80 -14.36 6.20 -4.68
CA PHE A 80 -15.37 5.54 -3.85
C PHE A 80 -15.73 6.39 -2.65
N GLN A 81 -16.82 6.04 -1.97
CA GLN A 81 -17.21 6.65 -0.70
C GLN A 81 -17.68 5.55 0.26
N ILE A 82 -16.74 4.69 0.68
CA ILE A 82 -17.04 3.48 1.46
C ILE A 82 -16.20 3.40 2.74
N ALA A 83 -16.71 2.62 3.70
CA ALA A 83 -15.96 2.22 4.87
C ALA A 83 -15.04 1.04 4.50
N SER A 84 -13.78 1.09 4.93
CA SER A 84 -12.72 0.21 4.42
C SER A 84 -12.91 -1.26 4.79
N GLU A 85 -13.61 -1.55 5.88
CA GLU A 85 -14.01 -2.91 6.28
C GLU A 85 -14.96 -3.58 5.27
N SER A 86 -15.53 -2.81 4.34
CA SER A 86 -16.39 -3.30 3.25
C SER A 86 -15.72 -3.24 1.87
N PHE A 87 -14.39 -3.03 1.79
CA PHE A 87 -13.66 -3.15 0.53
C PHE A 87 -13.73 -4.59 0.00
N THR A 88 -13.79 -4.72 -1.33
CA THR A 88 -13.86 -6.02 -2.02
C THR A 88 -12.72 -6.12 -3.05
N ASN A 89 -12.53 -7.31 -3.61
CA ASN A 89 -11.57 -7.51 -4.71
C ASN A 89 -11.85 -6.61 -5.92
N ASP A 90 -13.12 -6.39 -6.26
CA ASP A 90 -13.51 -5.52 -7.39
C ASP A 90 -13.14 -4.06 -7.11
N HIS A 91 -13.29 -3.60 -5.87
CA HIS A 91 -12.84 -2.27 -5.45
C HIS A 91 -11.31 -2.15 -5.54
N LEU A 92 -10.56 -3.19 -5.13
CA LEU A 92 -9.10 -3.22 -5.26
C LEU A 92 -8.67 -3.11 -6.72
N VAL A 93 -9.20 -3.98 -7.60
CA VAL A 93 -8.85 -3.97 -9.04
C VAL A 93 -9.22 -2.64 -9.68
N THR A 94 -10.40 -2.10 -9.40
CA THR A 94 -10.85 -0.81 -9.92
C THR A 94 -9.92 0.33 -9.48
N LEU A 95 -9.57 0.39 -8.20
CA LEU A 95 -8.63 1.38 -7.68
C LEU A 95 -7.24 1.22 -8.31
N GLY A 96 -6.73 -0.02 -8.39
CA GLY A 96 -5.43 -0.31 -8.99
C GLY A 96 -5.35 0.13 -10.45
N LYS A 97 -6.37 -0.18 -11.25
CA LYS A 97 -6.47 0.27 -12.65
C LYS A 97 -6.51 1.80 -12.74
N ARG A 98 -7.21 2.49 -11.83
CA ARG A 98 -7.25 3.95 -11.83
C ARG A 98 -5.90 4.57 -11.44
N VAL A 99 -5.23 4.04 -10.42
CA VAL A 99 -3.88 4.46 -10.02
C VAL A 99 -2.89 4.28 -11.17
N ALA A 100 -2.90 3.11 -11.84
CA ALA A 100 -2.03 2.86 -13.00
C ALA A 100 -2.32 3.81 -14.17
N ALA A 101 -3.59 4.10 -14.46
CA ALA A 101 -3.96 5.06 -15.50
C ALA A 101 -3.41 6.46 -15.20
N LEU A 102 -3.51 6.95 -13.96
CA LEU A 102 -2.94 8.23 -13.54
C LEU A 102 -1.41 8.22 -13.58
N ALA A 103 -0.77 7.12 -13.15
CA ALA A 103 0.67 7.01 -13.13
C ALA A 103 1.30 7.14 -14.54
N LYS A 104 0.56 6.79 -15.60
CA LYS A 104 0.99 6.94 -17.00
C LYS A 104 0.86 8.37 -17.55
N GLN A 105 0.11 9.25 -16.90
CA GLN A 105 -0.11 10.61 -17.38
C GLN A 105 1.14 11.47 -17.17
N GLY A 106 1.56 12.21 -18.19
CA GLY A 106 2.78 13.04 -18.13
C GLY A 106 2.64 14.25 -17.18
N ASP A 107 1.42 14.66 -16.88
CA ASP A 107 1.05 15.76 -15.99
C ASP A 107 0.71 15.30 -14.56
N VAL A 108 1.06 14.06 -14.18
CA VAL A 108 0.89 13.55 -12.81
C VAL A 108 2.27 13.16 -12.27
N ASP A 109 2.72 13.81 -11.20
CA ASP A 109 4.02 13.56 -10.59
C ASP A 109 3.94 12.57 -9.41
N GLY A 110 2.82 12.56 -8.69
CA GLY A 110 2.57 11.68 -7.56
C GLY A 110 1.07 11.45 -7.30
N ILE A 111 0.76 10.38 -6.60
CA ILE A 111 -0.63 9.97 -6.30
C ILE A 111 -0.77 9.77 -4.80
N VAL A 112 -1.81 10.36 -4.22
CA VAL A 112 -2.24 10.12 -2.85
C VAL A 112 -3.58 9.38 -2.86
N VAL A 113 -3.74 8.37 -2.04
CA VAL A 113 -5.01 7.64 -1.86
C VAL A 113 -5.49 7.86 -0.43
N THR A 114 -6.60 8.58 -0.25
CA THR A 114 -7.24 8.65 1.07
C THR A 114 -8.11 7.41 1.29
N HIS A 115 -7.87 6.72 2.40
CA HIS A 115 -8.44 5.40 2.67
C HIS A 115 -8.84 5.23 4.15
N GLY A 116 -9.82 4.36 4.40
CA GLY A 116 -10.15 3.93 5.76
C GLY A 116 -9.06 3.02 6.33
N THR A 117 -8.80 3.13 7.63
CA THR A 117 -7.64 2.50 8.26
C THR A 117 -7.77 0.99 8.44
N ASP A 118 -8.97 0.43 8.39
CA ASP A 118 -9.22 -0.98 8.74
C ASP A 118 -8.60 -1.95 7.73
N THR A 119 -8.63 -1.62 6.44
CA THR A 119 -8.03 -2.44 5.36
C THR A 119 -7.01 -1.66 4.54
N LEU A 120 -6.53 -0.50 5.05
CA LEU A 120 -5.51 0.32 4.40
C LEU A 120 -4.26 -0.50 4.05
N GLU A 121 -3.85 -1.36 4.98
CA GLU A 121 -2.67 -2.21 4.81
C GLU A 121 -2.83 -3.20 3.64
N GLU A 122 -4.03 -3.70 3.38
CA GLU A 122 -4.32 -4.59 2.25
C GLU A 122 -4.24 -3.84 0.94
N THR A 123 -4.90 -2.68 0.84
CA THR A 123 -4.87 -1.82 -0.36
C THR A 123 -3.44 -1.35 -0.66
N ALA A 124 -2.69 -0.92 0.34
CA ALA A 124 -1.31 -0.47 0.16
C ALA A 124 -0.42 -1.59 -0.37
N TYR A 125 -0.55 -2.81 0.17
CA TYR A 125 0.25 -3.93 -0.33
C TYR A 125 -0.19 -4.36 -1.72
N PHE A 126 -1.49 -4.41 -1.99
CA PHE A 126 -2.03 -4.71 -3.31
C PHE A 126 -1.44 -3.78 -4.37
N LEU A 127 -1.53 -2.46 -4.18
CA LEU A 127 -0.96 -1.48 -5.10
C LEU A 127 0.57 -1.63 -5.25
N ASN A 128 1.26 -1.98 -4.17
CA ASN A 128 2.71 -2.23 -4.18
C ASN A 128 3.11 -3.41 -5.07
N LEU A 129 2.22 -4.39 -5.20
CA LEU A 129 2.43 -5.58 -6.02
C LEU A 129 2.09 -5.33 -7.50
N VAL A 130 1.07 -4.54 -7.82
CA VAL A 130 0.46 -4.57 -9.17
C VAL A 130 0.66 -3.31 -10.01
N VAL A 131 1.09 -2.19 -9.44
CA VAL A 131 1.24 -0.93 -10.19
C VAL A 131 2.68 -0.73 -10.66
N HIS A 132 2.90 -0.81 -11.97
CA HIS A 132 4.20 -0.57 -12.61
C HIS A 132 4.48 0.93 -12.79
N THR A 133 4.98 1.57 -11.74
CA THR A 133 5.47 2.95 -11.79
C THR A 133 6.57 3.21 -10.75
N ASP A 134 7.46 4.15 -11.04
CA ASP A 134 8.41 4.71 -10.08
C ASP A 134 7.92 6.02 -9.45
N LYS A 135 6.80 6.58 -9.93
CA LYS A 135 6.14 7.75 -9.32
C LYS A 135 5.66 7.41 -7.90
N PRO A 136 5.72 8.35 -6.95
CA PRO A 136 5.27 8.10 -5.59
C PRO A 136 3.77 7.78 -5.54
N ILE A 137 3.42 6.71 -4.83
CA ILE A 137 2.05 6.36 -4.47
C ILE A 137 1.97 6.28 -2.96
N ILE A 138 1.17 7.16 -2.37
CA ILE A 138 1.04 7.30 -0.92
C ILE A 138 -0.38 6.97 -0.50
N VAL A 139 -0.57 5.99 0.37
CA VAL A 139 -1.87 5.71 1.00
C VAL A 139 -1.92 6.35 2.37
N VAL A 140 -3.01 7.04 2.69
CA VAL A 140 -3.14 7.80 3.93
C VAL A 140 -4.54 7.67 4.51
N GLY A 141 -4.62 7.61 5.84
CA GLY A 141 -5.87 7.62 6.59
C GLY A 141 -5.77 8.50 7.84
N SER A 142 -6.78 8.36 8.69
CA SER A 142 -6.77 8.96 10.03
C SER A 142 -7.44 8.02 11.03
N MET A 143 -7.00 8.09 12.28
CA MET A 143 -7.61 7.33 13.37
C MET A 143 -8.78 8.09 14.00
N ARG A 144 -8.80 9.42 13.88
CA ARG A 144 -9.88 10.29 14.36
C ARG A 144 -10.59 10.96 13.18
N PRO A 145 -11.92 11.17 13.26
CA PRO A 145 -12.67 11.88 12.23
C PRO A 145 -12.28 13.36 12.22
N GLY A 146 -12.44 14.04 11.07
CA GLY A 146 -12.04 15.44 10.91
C GLY A 146 -12.76 16.43 11.85
N THR A 147 -13.90 16.04 12.43
CA THR A 147 -14.67 16.84 13.39
C THR A 147 -14.20 16.69 14.84
N ALA A 148 -13.33 15.72 15.14
CA ALA A 148 -12.86 15.50 16.50
C ALA A 148 -11.74 16.48 16.90
N MET A 149 -11.66 16.81 18.18
CA MET A 149 -10.52 17.57 18.72
C MET A 149 -9.21 16.83 18.47
N SER A 150 -8.20 17.58 18.01
CA SER A 150 -6.88 17.06 17.65
C SER A 150 -6.97 15.90 16.65
N ALA A 151 -7.83 16.04 15.63
CA ALA A 151 -7.89 15.13 14.50
C ALA A 151 -6.53 15.04 13.79
N ASP A 152 -6.12 13.82 13.44
CA ASP A 152 -4.81 13.53 12.84
C ASP A 152 -4.81 13.63 11.30
N GLY A 153 -5.99 13.63 10.68
CA GLY A 153 -6.15 13.58 9.23
C GLY A 153 -5.52 14.75 8.46
N MET A 154 -5.54 15.96 9.03
CA MET A 154 -5.02 17.15 8.34
C MET A 154 -3.51 17.07 8.15
N LEU A 155 -2.76 16.80 9.22
CA LEU A 155 -1.30 16.68 9.13
C LEU A 155 -0.90 15.43 8.33
N ASN A 156 -1.59 14.30 8.53
CA ASN A 156 -1.35 13.10 7.73
C ASN A 156 -1.52 13.37 6.22
N LEU A 157 -2.58 14.09 5.81
CA LEU A 157 -2.82 14.40 4.39
C LEU A 157 -1.80 15.40 3.83
N PHE A 158 -1.40 16.42 4.60
CA PHE A 158 -0.33 17.33 4.22
C PHE A 158 1.01 16.59 4.02
N ASN A 159 1.35 15.70 4.96
CA ASN A 159 2.53 14.85 4.89
C ASN A 159 2.46 13.89 3.69
N ALA A 160 1.29 13.32 3.39
CA ALA A 160 1.09 12.46 2.22
C ALA A 160 1.34 13.21 0.90
N VAL A 161 0.77 14.41 0.76
CA VAL A 161 0.91 15.23 -0.45
C VAL A 161 2.34 15.73 -0.62
N SER A 162 2.98 16.23 0.44
CA SER A 162 4.39 16.65 0.38
C SER A 162 5.33 15.49 0.03
N THR A 163 5.06 14.29 0.57
CA THR A 163 5.80 13.07 0.19
C THR A 163 5.54 12.69 -1.28
N ALA A 164 4.29 12.73 -1.74
CA ALA A 164 3.94 12.41 -3.12
C ALA A 164 4.54 13.40 -4.14
N ALA A 165 4.72 14.66 -3.71
CA ALA A 165 5.34 15.73 -4.47
C ALA A 165 6.87 15.62 -4.55
N SER A 166 7.50 14.78 -3.72
CA SER A 166 8.95 14.76 -3.60
C SER A 166 9.62 13.84 -4.63
N LYS A 167 10.79 14.25 -5.11
CA LYS A 167 11.60 13.43 -6.04
C LYS A 167 12.26 12.24 -5.34
N ASP A 168 12.56 12.35 -4.05
CA ASP A 168 13.26 11.31 -3.29
C ASP A 168 12.36 10.13 -2.87
N ALA A 169 11.04 10.30 -2.92
CA ALA A 169 10.04 9.24 -2.74
C ALA A 169 9.88 8.33 -3.96
N ARG A 170 10.46 8.68 -5.12
CA ARG A 170 10.41 7.84 -6.32
C ARG A 170 11.10 6.50 -6.09
N GLY A 171 10.51 5.44 -6.64
CA GLY A 171 11.05 4.09 -6.60
C GLY A 171 11.15 3.47 -5.20
N LYS A 172 10.38 3.97 -4.21
CA LYS A 172 10.34 3.44 -2.83
C LYS A 172 9.21 2.42 -2.59
N GLY A 173 8.53 2.00 -3.66
CA GLY A 173 7.29 1.24 -3.58
C GLY A 173 6.10 2.13 -3.21
N VAL A 174 4.99 1.51 -2.81
CA VAL A 174 3.85 2.22 -2.21
C VAL A 174 4.16 2.50 -0.75
N LEU A 175 3.84 3.72 -0.30
CA LEU A 175 4.11 4.17 1.07
C LEU A 175 2.81 4.43 1.82
N VAL A 176 2.89 4.36 3.15
CA VAL A 176 1.83 4.80 4.06
C VAL A 176 2.36 5.92 4.94
N THR A 177 1.66 7.06 4.95
CA THR A 177 2.09 8.25 5.72
C THR A 177 1.09 8.57 6.82
N MET A 178 1.38 8.12 8.04
CA MET A 178 0.59 8.41 9.23
C MET A 178 1.53 8.59 10.41
N ASN A 179 1.16 9.45 11.37
CA ASN A 179 1.95 9.66 12.59
C ASN A 179 3.40 10.11 12.28
N ASP A 180 3.56 11.00 11.30
CA ASP A 180 4.84 11.55 10.82
C ASP A 180 5.85 10.50 10.30
N GLU A 181 5.42 9.26 10.11
CA GLU A 181 6.26 8.16 9.63
C GLU A 181 6.01 7.87 8.14
N LEU A 182 7.09 7.49 7.44
CA LEU A 182 7.04 6.95 6.08
C LEU A 182 7.15 5.42 6.16
N ASN A 183 6.01 4.74 6.14
CA ASN A 183 5.93 3.29 6.28
C ASN A 183 5.87 2.58 4.91
N SER A 184 6.47 1.39 4.81
CA SER A 184 6.37 0.55 3.60
C SER A 184 4.97 -0.05 3.48
N GLY A 185 4.32 0.12 2.33
CA GLY A 185 3.00 -0.48 2.04
C GLY A 185 3.00 -2.00 2.11
N ARG A 186 4.17 -2.64 2.03
CA ARG A 186 4.34 -4.09 2.19
C ARG A 186 3.98 -4.57 3.59
N ASP A 187 4.66 -4.09 4.61
CA ASP A 187 4.70 -4.69 5.94
C ASP A 187 4.15 -3.81 7.06
N VAL A 188 3.75 -2.58 6.73
CA VAL A 188 2.95 -1.77 7.66
C VAL A 188 1.60 -2.44 7.89
N SER A 189 1.21 -2.49 9.16
CA SER A 189 -0.07 -3.05 9.61
C SER A 189 -0.68 -2.21 10.73
N LYS A 190 -2.01 -2.21 10.84
CA LYS A 190 -2.75 -1.59 11.95
C LYS A 190 -2.60 -2.45 13.20
N MET A 191 -1.60 -2.12 14.02
CA MET A 191 -1.21 -2.88 15.21
C MET A 191 -1.80 -2.32 16.51
N VAL A 192 -2.28 -1.07 16.50
CA VAL A 192 -2.85 -0.42 17.67
C VAL A 192 -4.21 0.20 17.33
N ASN A 193 -5.24 -0.15 18.10
CA ASN A 193 -6.55 0.48 18.00
C ASN A 193 -6.58 1.83 18.74
N ILE A 194 -7.48 2.72 18.32
CA ILE A 194 -7.77 4.04 18.91
C ILE A 194 -6.64 5.09 18.76
N LYS A 195 -5.40 4.75 19.11
CA LYS A 195 -4.26 5.69 19.09
C LYS A 195 -3.88 6.08 17.65
N THR A 196 -3.32 7.28 17.47
CA THR A 196 -2.88 7.78 16.15
C THR A 196 -1.67 7.04 15.59
N GLU A 197 -0.82 6.49 16.46
CA GLU A 197 0.29 5.60 16.10
C GLU A 197 -0.15 4.16 15.74
N ALA A 198 -1.32 4.03 15.09
CA ALA A 198 -1.96 2.75 14.83
C ALA A 198 -1.14 1.83 13.91
N PHE A 199 -0.45 2.43 12.93
CA PHE A 199 0.27 1.72 11.89
C PHE A 199 1.72 1.49 12.30
N LYS A 200 2.15 0.23 12.30
CA LYS A 200 3.52 -0.18 12.64
C LYS A 200 3.98 -1.25 11.67
N SER A 201 5.28 -1.31 11.43
CA SER A 201 5.94 -2.41 10.73
C SER A 201 6.88 -3.14 11.69
N PRO A 202 6.93 -4.49 11.68
CA PRO A 202 7.95 -5.25 12.40
C PRO A 202 9.39 -4.90 11.98
N TRP A 203 9.56 -4.31 10.79
CA TRP A 203 10.85 -3.92 10.23
C TRP A 203 11.16 -2.41 10.38
N GLY A 204 10.27 -1.68 11.07
CA GLY A 204 10.36 -0.25 11.29
C GLY A 204 9.94 0.60 10.08
N PRO A 205 9.75 1.91 10.29
CA PRO A 205 9.47 2.83 9.20
C PRO A 205 10.70 3.00 8.29
N LEU A 206 10.45 3.33 7.01
CA LEU A 206 11.53 3.66 6.07
C LEU A 206 12.15 5.03 6.39
N GLY A 207 11.36 5.92 6.98
CA GLY A 207 11.73 7.29 7.25
C GLY A 207 10.69 8.04 8.07
N MET A 208 10.86 9.35 8.16
CA MET A 208 9.88 10.28 8.73
C MET A 208 9.62 11.42 7.76
N VAL A 209 8.48 12.08 7.93
CA VAL A 209 8.12 13.32 7.24
C VAL A 209 7.76 14.36 8.28
N VAL A 210 8.52 15.46 8.28
CA VAL A 210 8.37 16.54 9.27
C VAL A 210 8.47 17.86 8.52
N GLU A 211 7.46 18.72 8.71
CA GLU A 211 7.39 20.05 8.10
C GLU A 211 7.59 20.02 6.57
N GLY A 212 6.98 19.02 5.91
CA GLY A 212 7.03 18.85 4.45
C GLY A 212 8.37 18.31 3.91
N LYS A 213 9.28 17.85 4.78
CA LYS A 213 10.56 17.24 4.38
C LYS A 213 10.63 15.78 4.79
N ASN A 214 11.08 14.94 3.86
CA ASN A 214 11.33 13.52 4.10
C ASN A 214 12.74 13.29 4.66
N TYR A 215 12.85 12.36 5.62
CA TYR A 215 14.09 11.91 6.22
C TYR A 215 14.12 10.38 6.16
N TRP A 216 14.96 9.82 5.27
CA TRP A 216 15.04 8.38 5.02
C TRP A 216 16.14 7.71 5.85
N PHE A 217 15.82 6.54 6.42
CA PHE A 217 16.74 5.74 7.22
C PHE A 217 16.91 4.31 6.68
N ARG A 218 15.96 3.82 5.89
CA ARG A 218 15.96 2.47 5.30
C ARG A 218 15.49 2.52 3.84
N LEU A 219 15.78 1.45 3.11
CA LEU A 219 15.29 1.21 1.75
C LEU A 219 14.59 -0.16 1.70
N PRO A 220 13.52 -0.32 0.91
CA PRO A 220 12.91 -1.62 0.69
C PRO A 220 13.91 -2.63 0.10
N ALA A 221 13.82 -3.88 0.53
CA ALA A 221 14.66 -5.00 0.04
C ALA A 221 13.85 -6.11 -0.67
N LYS A 222 12.55 -5.89 -0.85
CA LYS A 222 11.60 -6.83 -1.48
C LYS A 222 11.13 -6.26 -2.81
N ARG A 223 10.70 -7.13 -3.71
CA ARG A 223 10.22 -6.71 -5.04
C ARG A 223 8.94 -5.87 -4.88
N HIS A 224 8.84 -4.80 -5.65
CA HIS A 224 7.69 -3.91 -5.66
C HIS A 224 7.59 -3.16 -6.99
N THR A 225 6.40 -2.64 -7.27
CA THR A 225 6.09 -1.73 -8.37
C THR A 225 6.82 -2.08 -9.67
N MET A 226 7.74 -1.26 -10.17
CA MET A 226 8.48 -1.48 -11.43
C MET A 226 9.22 -2.83 -11.52
N ASN A 227 9.63 -3.39 -10.38
CA ASN A 227 10.35 -4.67 -10.31
C ASN A 227 9.40 -5.85 -10.03
N SER A 228 8.09 -5.59 -9.98
CA SER A 228 7.08 -6.62 -9.81
C SER A 228 6.92 -7.46 -11.08
N GLU A 229 6.46 -8.70 -10.90
CA GLU A 229 6.09 -9.59 -11.99
C GLU A 229 4.57 -9.62 -12.22
N PHE A 230 3.82 -8.85 -11.42
CA PHE A 230 2.38 -8.71 -11.49
C PHE A 230 2.02 -7.31 -12.01
N ASP A 231 1.10 -7.27 -12.97
CA ASP A 231 0.70 -6.04 -13.64
C ASP A 231 -0.81 -5.91 -13.60
N ILE A 232 -1.32 -4.83 -13.01
CA ILE A 232 -2.75 -4.57 -12.87
C ILE A 232 -3.48 -4.49 -14.21
N GLU A 233 -2.77 -4.16 -15.29
CA GLU A 233 -3.36 -4.11 -16.63
C GLU A 233 -3.69 -5.50 -17.19
N LYS A 234 -3.14 -6.56 -16.59
CA LYS A 234 -3.36 -7.96 -16.96
C LYS A 234 -4.27 -8.69 -15.96
N ILE A 235 -4.76 -7.99 -14.93
CA ILE A 235 -5.58 -8.57 -13.86
C ILE A 235 -6.99 -7.99 -13.96
N ASP A 236 -7.93 -8.82 -14.38
CA ASP A 236 -9.35 -8.46 -14.42
C ASP A 236 -10.10 -8.84 -13.15
N ALA A 237 -9.69 -9.94 -12.50
CA ALA A 237 -10.23 -10.41 -11.24
C ALA A 237 -9.15 -11.10 -10.41
N LEU A 238 -9.29 -11.03 -9.09
CA LEU A 238 -8.41 -11.73 -8.15
C LEU A 238 -8.97 -13.13 -7.83
N ALA A 239 -8.07 -14.08 -7.58
CA ALA A 239 -8.49 -15.41 -7.14
C ALA A 239 -9.20 -15.33 -5.77
N PRO A 240 -10.27 -16.13 -5.53
CA PRO A 240 -10.91 -16.18 -4.24
C PRO A 240 -9.99 -16.88 -3.23
N VAL A 241 -9.57 -16.14 -2.21
CA VAL A 241 -8.68 -16.59 -1.14
C VAL A 241 -9.29 -16.21 0.19
N GLU A 242 -9.42 -17.20 1.07
CA GLU A 242 -10.04 -17.05 2.39
C GLU A 242 -9.01 -17.22 3.51
N ILE A 243 -9.34 -16.72 4.70
CA ILE A 243 -8.48 -16.81 5.88
C ILE A 243 -9.19 -17.61 6.97
N ALA A 244 -8.55 -18.66 7.45
CA ALA A 244 -9.04 -19.48 8.56
C ALA A 244 -8.11 -19.36 9.77
N TYR A 245 -8.69 -19.12 10.95
CA TYR A 245 -7.95 -18.84 12.17
C TYR A 245 -7.59 -20.12 12.93
N GLY A 246 -6.35 -20.23 13.40
CA GLY A 246 -5.88 -21.27 14.31
C GLY A 246 -6.07 -20.84 15.77
N TYR A 247 -6.52 -21.76 16.62
CA TYR A 247 -6.69 -21.53 18.06
C TYR A 247 -6.84 -22.88 18.81
N GLY A 248 -6.81 -22.85 20.14
CA GLY A 248 -7.06 -24.05 20.95
C GLY A 248 -8.46 -24.62 20.69
N ASN A 249 -8.55 -25.94 20.50
CA ASN A 249 -9.80 -26.65 20.18
C ASN A 249 -10.41 -26.34 18.78
N VAL A 250 -9.65 -25.74 17.86
CA VAL A 250 -10.06 -25.53 16.47
C VAL A 250 -10.41 -26.85 15.75
N THR A 251 -11.39 -26.81 14.84
CA THR A 251 -11.78 -27.90 13.94
C THR A 251 -11.51 -27.51 12.48
N ASP A 252 -11.59 -28.45 11.54
CA ASP A 252 -11.38 -28.17 10.11
C ASP A 252 -12.61 -27.55 9.39
N THR A 253 -13.68 -27.26 10.14
CA THR A 253 -14.98 -26.77 9.63
C THR A 253 -14.84 -25.55 8.72
N ALA A 254 -14.15 -24.49 9.16
CA ALA A 254 -14.02 -23.25 8.38
C ALA A 254 -13.24 -23.50 7.07
N TYR A 255 -12.15 -24.26 7.15
CA TYR A 255 -11.31 -24.60 6.00
C TYR A 255 -12.12 -25.35 4.92
N ARG A 256 -12.92 -26.34 5.33
CA ARG A 256 -13.80 -27.08 4.42
C ARG A 256 -14.89 -26.19 3.84
N ALA A 257 -15.55 -25.39 4.67
CA ALA A 257 -16.60 -24.48 4.21
C ALA A 257 -16.09 -23.49 3.15
N PHE A 258 -14.89 -22.93 3.33
CA PHE A 258 -14.28 -22.04 2.33
C PHE A 258 -13.96 -22.76 1.03
N ALA A 259 -13.36 -23.95 1.09
CA ALA A 259 -13.08 -24.75 -0.09
C ALA A 259 -14.37 -25.14 -0.84
N ASP A 260 -15.41 -25.56 -0.12
CA ASP A 260 -16.72 -25.92 -0.68
C ASP A 260 -17.42 -24.71 -1.35
N LYS A 261 -17.12 -23.49 -0.89
CA LYS A 261 -17.57 -22.23 -1.51
C LYS A 261 -16.65 -21.71 -2.62
N GLY A 262 -15.60 -22.46 -2.96
CA GLY A 262 -14.78 -22.22 -4.15
C GLY A 262 -13.46 -21.48 -3.90
N ALA A 263 -13.01 -21.34 -2.66
CA ALA A 263 -11.70 -20.78 -2.35
C ALA A 263 -10.59 -21.55 -3.08
N LYS A 264 -9.71 -20.82 -3.78
CA LYS A 264 -8.54 -21.38 -4.48
C LYS A 264 -7.32 -21.51 -3.58
N ALA A 265 -7.26 -20.69 -2.53
CA ALA A 265 -6.32 -20.85 -1.44
C ALA A 265 -7.00 -20.57 -0.10
N VAL A 266 -6.47 -21.19 0.94
CA VAL A 266 -6.79 -20.84 2.32
C VAL A 266 -5.51 -20.42 3.03
N ILE A 267 -5.51 -19.20 3.56
CA ILE A 267 -4.49 -18.74 4.48
C ILE A 267 -4.81 -19.29 5.87
N HIS A 268 -3.92 -20.11 6.39
CA HIS A 268 -3.99 -20.57 7.77
C HIS A 268 -3.31 -19.53 8.67
N ALA A 269 -4.10 -18.77 9.43
CA ALA A 269 -3.59 -17.88 10.47
C ALA A 269 -3.28 -18.70 11.74
N GLY A 270 -2.17 -19.44 11.70
CA GLY A 270 -1.79 -20.39 12.73
C GLY A 270 -1.30 -19.77 14.04
N THR A 271 -1.31 -20.58 15.08
CA THR A 271 -0.60 -20.28 16.33
C THR A 271 0.91 -20.37 16.12
N GLY A 272 1.71 -19.58 16.86
CA GLY A 272 3.17 -19.73 16.87
C GLY A 272 3.79 -19.56 15.48
N ASN A 273 4.64 -20.51 15.09
CA ASN A 273 5.37 -20.52 13.81
C ASN A 273 4.51 -21.10 12.66
N GLY A 274 3.24 -20.69 12.60
CA GLY A 274 2.23 -21.21 11.68
C GLY A 274 1.82 -22.66 11.97
N SER A 275 1.85 -23.08 13.23
CA SER A 275 1.54 -24.46 13.66
C SER A 275 0.09 -24.83 13.36
N VAL A 276 -0.13 -26.06 12.88
CA VAL A 276 -1.45 -26.61 12.56
C VAL A 276 -1.81 -27.69 13.57
N SER A 277 -3.03 -27.66 14.11
CA SER A 277 -3.54 -28.72 14.98
C SER A 277 -3.58 -30.08 14.26
N ASN A 278 -3.21 -31.16 14.96
CA ASN A 278 -3.31 -32.53 14.44
C ASN A 278 -4.74 -32.92 13.98
N ARG A 279 -5.78 -32.25 14.49
CA ARG A 279 -7.18 -32.43 14.07
C ARG A 279 -7.49 -31.77 12.72
N VAL A 280 -6.71 -30.77 12.33
CA VAL A 280 -6.90 -29.97 11.11
C VAL A 280 -6.01 -30.45 9.97
N VAL A 281 -4.82 -30.98 10.27
CA VAL A 281 -3.87 -31.50 9.25
C VAL A 281 -4.52 -32.46 8.24
N PRO A 282 -5.31 -33.48 8.64
CA PRO A 282 -5.95 -34.37 7.66
C PRO A 282 -6.87 -33.62 6.69
N GLY A 283 -7.65 -32.66 7.19
CA GLY A 283 -8.52 -31.83 6.37
C GLY A 283 -7.75 -30.97 5.38
N LEU A 284 -6.68 -30.30 5.81
CA LEU A 284 -5.86 -29.48 4.90
C LEU A 284 -5.16 -30.31 3.83
N ARG A 285 -4.70 -31.52 4.17
CA ARG A 285 -4.10 -32.44 3.19
C ARG A 285 -5.12 -32.88 2.14
N GLU A 286 -6.34 -33.19 2.57
CA GLU A 286 -7.43 -33.53 1.65
C GLU A 286 -7.77 -32.35 0.73
N LEU A 287 -7.87 -31.13 1.28
CA LEU A 287 -8.12 -29.92 0.48
C LEU A 287 -6.99 -29.64 -0.52
N ARG A 288 -5.72 -29.82 -0.10
CA ARG A 288 -4.58 -29.72 -1.01
C ARG A 288 -4.67 -30.73 -2.14
N GLY A 289 -5.04 -31.98 -1.84
CA GLY A 289 -5.29 -33.02 -2.83
C GLY A 289 -6.40 -32.70 -3.83
N LYS A 290 -7.33 -31.81 -3.47
CA LYS A 290 -8.39 -31.27 -4.36
C LYS A 290 -7.97 -30.00 -5.11
N GLY A 291 -6.72 -29.56 -4.98
CA GLY A 291 -6.18 -28.40 -5.69
C GLY A 291 -6.25 -27.07 -4.94
N VAL A 292 -6.75 -27.04 -3.70
CA VAL A 292 -6.75 -25.80 -2.88
C VAL A 292 -5.34 -25.56 -2.33
N GLN A 293 -4.79 -24.37 -2.55
CA GLN A 293 -3.50 -24.01 -1.98
C GLN A 293 -3.61 -23.79 -0.46
N ILE A 294 -2.67 -24.36 0.29
CA ILE A 294 -2.60 -24.19 1.74
C ILE A 294 -1.38 -23.34 2.06
N ILE A 295 -1.62 -22.16 2.64
CA ILE A 295 -0.58 -21.17 2.92
C ILE A 295 -0.54 -20.92 4.43
N ARG A 296 0.55 -21.31 5.09
CA ARG A 296 0.73 -21.12 6.54
C ARG A 296 1.27 -19.72 6.85
N SER A 297 0.41 -18.88 7.41
CA SER A 297 0.76 -17.62 8.08
C SER A 297 0.60 -17.83 9.61
N SER A 298 0.65 -16.76 10.39
CA SER A 298 0.39 -16.81 11.83
C SER A 298 -0.43 -15.62 12.30
N HIS A 299 -0.97 -15.71 13.51
CA HIS A 299 -1.48 -14.54 14.25
C HIS A 299 -0.45 -14.01 15.26
N VAL A 300 0.85 -14.18 14.97
CA VAL A 300 1.98 -13.69 15.76
C VAL A 300 2.71 -12.64 14.92
N ASN A 301 2.16 -11.43 14.91
CA ASN A 301 2.42 -10.45 13.85
C ASN A 301 3.41 -9.33 14.23
N ALA A 302 3.92 -9.32 15.46
CA ALA A 302 4.79 -8.25 15.95
C ALA A 302 6.27 -8.38 15.49
N GLY A 303 6.64 -9.51 14.89
CA GLY A 303 8.00 -9.80 14.43
C GLY A 303 8.24 -11.28 14.18
N GLY A 304 9.44 -11.61 13.68
CA GLY A 304 9.75 -12.96 13.23
C GLY A 304 9.07 -13.31 11.89
N PHE A 305 9.07 -14.60 11.54
CA PHE A 305 8.46 -15.10 10.31
C PHE A 305 8.13 -16.59 10.43
N VAL A 306 7.21 -17.08 9.60
CA VAL A 306 6.88 -18.50 9.48
C VAL A 306 7.95 -19.24 8.68
N LEU A 307 8.64 -20.18 9.33
CA LEU A 307 9.70 -20.98 8.70
C LEU A 307 9.13 -22.24 7.99
N ARG A 308 9.56 -22.45 6.74
CA ARG A 308 9.21 -23.63 5.93
C ARG A 308 9.81 -24.90 6.52
N ASN A 309 9.03 -25.99 6.54
CA ASN A 309 9.40 -27.31 7.07
C ASN A 309 9.72 -27.35 8.58
N ALA A 310 9.40 -26.30 9.34
CA ALA A 310 9.63 -26.27 10.79
C ALA A 310 8.53 -27.01 11.56
N GLU A 311 7.31 -26.48 11.52
CA GLU A 311 6.16 -26.99 12.29
C GLU A 311 5.35 -28.05 11.54
N GLN A 312 5.44 -28.05 10.20
CA GLN A 312 4.75 -28.98 9.32
C GLN A 312 5.69 -29.35 8.18
N PRO A 313 5.63 -30.59 7.66
CA PRO A 313 6.45 -31.01 6.52
C PRO A 313 5.88 -30.44 5.21
N ASP A 314 6.04 -29.13 5.00
CA ASP A 314 5.48 -28.38 3.88
C ASP A 314 5.86 -28.99 2.51
N ASP A 315 7.08 -29.53 2.38
CA ASP A 315 7.51 -30.22 1.16
C ASP A 315 6.77 -31.54 0.93
N GLN A 316 6.44 -32.28 2.00
CA GLN A 316 5.69 -33.53 1.92
C GLN A 316 4.21 -33.27 1.59
N TYR A 317 3.65 -32.19 2.14
CA TYR A 317 2.24 -31.84 1.97
C TYR A 317 1.97 -30.92 0.80
N ASP A 318 3.02 -30.44 0.11
CA ASP A 318 2.93 -29.44 -0.96
C ASP A 318 2.21 -28.16 -0.50
N TRP A 319 2.60 -27.69 0.68
CA TRP A 319 2.10 -26.45 1.28
C TRP A 319 3.09 -25.30 1.08
N VAL A 320 2.64 -24.08 1.32
CA VAL A 320 3.43 -22.83 1.23
C VAL A 320 3.48 -22.18 2.61
N VAL A 321 4.57 -21.47 2.93
CA VAL A 321 4.64 -20.58 4.10
C VAL A 321 4.59 -19.11 3.66
N ALA A 322 3.89 -18.31 4.45
CA ALA A 322 3.69 -16.88 4.20
C ALA A 322 4.89 -16.00 4.58
N HIS A 323 5.96 -16.60 5.08
CA HIS A 323 7.12 -15.90 5.61
C HIS A 323 6.69 -14.90 6.71
N ASP A 324 6.97 -13.61 6.56
CA ASP A 324 6.65 -12.55 7.53
C ASP A 324 5.30 -11.87 7.28
N LEU A 325 4.58 -12.26 6.24
CA LEU A 325 3.28 -11.66 5.92
C LEU A 325 2.22 -12.14 6.91
N ASN A 326 1.56 -11.18 7.57
CA ASN A 326 0.36 -11.42 8.36
C ASN A 326 -0.76 -12.03 7.47
N PRO A 327 -1.84 -12.58 8.04
CA PRO A 327 -2.81 -13.35 7.26
C PRO A 327 -3.47 -12.57 6.12
N GLN A 328 -3.84 -11.31 6.34
CA GLN A 328 -4.48 -10.47 5.33
C GLN A 328 -3.51 -10.02 4.24
N LYS A 329 -2.24 -9.77 4.55
CA LYS A 329 -1.19 -9.52 3.54
C LYS A 329 -0.89 -10.77 2.73
N ALA A 330 -0.83 -11.93 3.38
CA ALA A 330 -0.64 -13.22 2.71
C ALA A 330 -1.81 -13.54 1.77
N ARG A 331 -3.04 -13.22 2.17
CA ARG A 331 -4.23 -13.30 1.31
C ARG A 331 -4.06 -12.44 0.05
N ILE A 332 -3.64 -11.19 0.19
CA ILE A 332 -3.42 -10.28 -0.94
C ILE A 332 -2.37 -10.84 -1.91
N LEU A 333 -1.21 -11.26 -1.40
CA LEU A 333 -0.16 -11.84 -2.25
C LEU A 333 -0.63 -13.12 -2.95
N ALA A 334 -1.33 -14.01 -2.23
CA ALA A 334 -1.88 -15.23 -2.82
C ALA A 334 -2.91 -14.95 -3.92
N ALA A 335 -3.84 -14.03 -3.66
CA ALA A 335 -4.90 -13.68 -4.60
C ALA A 335 -4.34 -13.10 -5.91
N VAL A 336 -3.24 -12.33 -5.83
CA VAL A 336 -2.49 -11.82 -6.98
C VAL A 336 -1.67 -12.93 -7.64
N ALA A 337 -0.89 -13.70 -6.88
CA ALA A 337 0.01 -14.73 -7.42
C ALA A 337 -0.73 -15.83 -8.19
N LEU A 338 -1.93 -16.21 -7.72
CA LEU A 338 -2.80 -17.19 -8.36
C LEU A 338 -3.35 -16.75 -9.73
N THR A 339 -3.27 -15.46 -10.07
CA THR A 339 -3.57 -15.00 -11.44
C THR A 339 -2.51 -15.44 -12.44
N LYS A 340 -1.32 -15.85 -11.97
CA LYS A 340 -0.15 -16.19 -12.78
C LYS A 340 0.24 -17.65 -12.69
N THR A 341 0.17 -18.27 -11.51
CA THR A 341 0.63 -19.64 -11.30
C THR A 341 -0.20 -20.38 -10.26
N ASN A 342 -0.35 -21.69 -10.45
CA ASN A 342 -0.89 -22.63 -9.45
C ASN A 342 0.19 -23.59 -8.92
N ASP A 343 1.46 -23.41 -9.30
CA ASP A 343 2.58 -24.22 -8.81
C ASP A 343 2.99 -23.72 -7.42
N SER A 344 2.87 -24.59 -6.41
CA SER A 344 3.18 -24.29 -5.02
C SER A 344 4.64 -23.92 -4.77
N LYS A 345 5.59 -24.39 -5.59
CA LYS A 345 7.00 -23.98 -5.51
C LYS A 345 7.21 -22.55 -6.00
N GLU A 346 6.56 -22.19 -7.12
CA GLU A 346 6.59 -20.80 -7.60
C GLU A 346 5.85 -19.85 -6.65
N LEU A 347 4.72 -20.29 -6.08
CA LEU A 347 4.08 -19.54 -5.00
C LEU A 347 5.03 -19.34 -3.82
N GLN A 348 5.73 -20.39 -3.38
CA GLN A 348 6.71 -20.25 -2.29
C GLN A 348 7.82 -19.26 -2.61
N ARG A 349 8.36 -19.27 -3.84
CA ARG A 349 9.34 -18.28 -4.31
C ARG A 349 8.77 -16.86 -4.21
N ILE A 350 7.55 -16.65 -4.69
CA ILE A 350 6.86 -15.36 -4.62
C ILE A 350 6.74 -14.89 -3.17
N PHE A 351 6.32 -15.75 -2.24
CA PHE A 351 6.24 -15.42 -0.81
C PHE A 351 7.60 -15.08 -0.16
N TRP A 352 8.71 -15.53 -0.74
CA TRP A 352 10.04 -15.15 -0.27
C TRP A 352 10.58 -13.88 -0.92
N GLU A 353 10.13 -13.49 -2.11
CA GLU A 353 10.65 -12.33 -2.83
C GLU A 353 9.85 -11.03 -2.62
N TYR A 354 8.57 -11.14 -2.23
CA TYR A 354 7.64 -10.01 -2.12
C TYR A 354 7.30 -9.57 -0.70
#